data_AF-A0A1J4KNI2-F1
#
_entry.id   AF-A0A1J4KNI2-F1
#
_cell.length_a   1.000
_cell.length_b   1.000
_cell.length_c   1.000
_cell.angle_alpha   90.00
_cell.angle_beta   90.00
_cell.angle_gamma   90.00
#
_symmetry.space_group_name_H-M   'P 1'
#
loop_
_entity.id
_entity.type
_entity.pdbx_description
1 polymer ?
#
loop_
_entity_poly.entity_id
_entity_poly.type
_entity_poly.pdbx_seq_one_letter_code
_entity_poly.pdbx_strand_id
1 'polypeptide(L)'
;MNLSFKNAPIPYDLVKHTHEENQREEVVQEEDDTIKETLNKITQNFSNILNLMKNGDPHELKDNLKGIIRLIDKKNKKLCSSILEVFSQINFGKFLCDLFNENQYEFEVDIIEGILFCIAKLIDFPEYQSLFIENGFLQIAASCITHEESNISLEALHVVSKLMEYAIKHNITFDNEFFIYNVCDAMFLSIKHELYSIRILMNTIHYSNNESLIRQILPQIKEQYKEHKIHENDIFEYDYEKKILLMIFKSFYYTLKFNYNSIIDLQNVLSDAFSRVKFLSPTKKMDQPIIAILFKTLYFIINHDPEAALKMIQLIQLEKFYFFIQDSDFVVVLWVLNVLTFAVVNGPKEYYDFCINKEIVKLLLSYLTDEAAPFLVKHSTLTFIHIMLQNPDPQSVYSLLIRDDFIVECSDYLDADDVDVIRKYFEIIDIMLQYSTKLGKNYTEIIVSEIIDSNVGQAMNRIIHESPCILPEEDVILGTKILHFCEEFREAQENEI
;
A
#
# COMPACT_ATOMS: atom_id res chain seq x y z
N MET A 1 58.42 35.38 -51.75
CA MET A 1 57.76 35.01 -50.48
C MET A 1 56.69 33.98 -50.82
N ASN A 2 56.96 32.70 -50.57
CA ASN A 2 56.06 31.59 -50.87
C ASN A 2 56.21 30.51 -49.79
N LEU A 3 55.06 29.97 -49.39
CA LEU A 3 54.81 29.05 -48.28
C LEU A 3 55.36 27.64 -48.51
N SER A 4 55.83 27.00 -47.44
CA SER A 4 55.98 25.55 -47.33
C SER A 4 55.45 25.11 -45.96
N PHE A 5 54.19 24.69 -45.92
CA PHE A 5 53.61 23.90 -44.84
C PHE A 5 54.03 22.44 -45.03
N LYS A 6 54.69 21.86 -44.03
CA LYS A 6 54.67 20.41 -43.73
C LYS A 6 55.29 20.18 -42.36
N ASN A 7 54.43 20.02 -41.36
CA ASN A 7 54.61 19.22 -40.14
C ASN A 7 53.34 19.40 -39.29
N ALA A 8 52.29 18.66 -39.65
CA ALA A 8 51.17 18.40 -38.74
C ALA A 8 51.47 17.10 -37.98
N PRO A 9 51.36 17.05 -36.64
CA PRO A 9 51.44 15.81 -35.89
C PRO A 9 50.24 14.92 -36.24
N ILE A 10 50.49 13.62 -36.37
CA ILE A 10 49.47 12.58 -36.51
C ILE A 10 48.57 12.62 -35.24
N PRO A 11 47.22 12.62 -35.36
CA PRO A 11 46.34 12.69 -34.21
C PRO A 11 46.45 11.46 -33.31
N TYR A 12 46.42 11.70 -32.01
CA TYR A 12 46.45 10.74 -30.89
C TYR A 12 45.17 9.87 -30.76
N ASP A 13 44.40 9.68 -31.84
CA ASP A 13 43.07 9.04 -31.81
C ASP A 13 43.02 7.62 -32.41
N LEU A 14 44.15 7.07 -32.87
CA LEU A 14 44.18 5.70 -33.43
C LEU A 14 44.59 4.61 -32.41
N VAL A 15 45.09 4.98 -31.22
CA VAL A 15 45.52 4.03 -30.17
C VAL A 15 44.48 3.87 -29.06
N LYS A 16 43.60 4.87 -28.86
CA LYS A 16 42.47 4.74 -27.91
C LYS A 16 41.33 3.88 -28.44
N HIS A 17 41.03 3.97 -29.74
CA HIS A 17 39.98 3.13 -30.33
C HIS A 17 40.34 1.64 -30.32
N THR A 18 41.59 1.27 -30.58
CA THR A 18 42.03 -0.14 -30.54
C THR A 18 42.11 -0.70 -29.11
N HIS A 19 42.40 0.12 -28.09
CA HIS A 19 42.41 -0.36 -26.70
C HIS A 19 41.01 -0.48 -26.08
N GLU A 20 40.08 0.42 -26.42
CA GLU A 20 38.67 0.33 -26.01
C GLU A 20 37.89 -0.73 -26.82
N GLU A 21 38.24 -0.95 -28.09
CA GLU A 21 37.71 -2.09 -28.89
C GLU A 21 38.25 -3.42 -28.38
N ASN A 22 39.55 -3.56 -28.08
CA ASN A 22 40.09 -4.79 -27.51
C ASN A 22 39.53 -5.09 -26.11
N GLN A 23 39.30 -4.06 -25.27
CA GLN A 23 38.65 -4.26 -23.95
C GLN A 23 37.16 -4.59 -24.07
N ARG A 24 36.45 -4.05 -25.08
CA ARG A 24 35.06 -4.45 -25.36
C ARG A 24 34.98 -5.84 -25.98
N GLU A 25 35.91 -6.21 -26.86
CA GLU A 25 36.00 -7.55 -27.43
C GLU A 25 36.36 -8.59 -26.37
N GLU A 26 37.30 -8.31 -25.46
CA GLU A 26 37.62 -9.20 -24.32
C GLU A 26 36.41 -9.39 -23.38
N VAL A 27 35.68 -8.32 -23.04
CA VAL A 27 34.47 -8.43 -22.20
C VAL A 27 33.34 -9.17 -22.92
N VAL A 28 33.15 -8.98 -24.23
CA VAL A 28 32.14 -9.69 -25.03
C VAL A 28 32.51 -11.17 -25.19
N GLN A 29 33.81 -11.48 -25.34
CA GLN A 29 34.31 -12.85 -25.51
C GLN A 29 34.28 -13.63 -24.18
N GLU A 30 34.58 -12.99 -23.06
CA GLU A 30 34.45 -13.55 -21.71
C GLU A 30 32.98 -13.81 -21.34
N GLU A 31 32.05 -12.94 -21.76
CA GLU A 31 30.60 -13.16 -21.66
C GLU A 31 30.14 -14.36 -22.52
N ASP A 32 30.63 -14.48 -23.75
CA ASP A 32 30.26 -15.58 -24.67
C ASP A 32 30.80 -16.94 -24.22
N ASP A 33 32.01 -16.99 -23.65
CA ASP A 33 32.59 -18.20 -23.07
C ASP A 33 31.82 -18.63 -21.81
N THR A 34 31.41 -17.68 -20.97
CA THR A 34 30.56 -17.95 -19.78
C THR A 34 29.18 -18.51 -20.18
N ILE A 35 28.58 -17.95 -21.24
CA ILE A 35 27.31 -18.46 -21.78
C ILE A 35 27.48 -19.89 -22.28
N LYS A 36 28.52 -20.15 -23.07
CA LYS A 36 28.80 -21.48 -23.63
C LYS A 36 29.06 -22.53 -22.55
N GLU A 37 29.83 -22.20 -21.52
CA GLU A 37 30.07 -23.08 -20.38
C GLU A 37 28.76 -23.42 -19.64
N THR A 38 27.90 -22.42 -19.45
CA THR A 38 26.60 -22.58 -18.80
C THR A 38 25.66 -23.48 -19.61
N LEU A 39 25.59 -23.29 -20.93
CA LEU A 39 24.78 -24.13 -21.83
C LEU A 39 25.26 -25.59 -21.85
N ASN A 40 26.58 -25.82 -21.80
CA ASN A 40 27.15 -27.15 -21.69
C ASN A 40 26.74 -27.84 -20.38
N LYS A 41 26.78 -27.12 -19.25
CA LYS A 41 26.31 -27.64 -17.95
C LYS A 41 24.83 -27.99 -17.96
N ILE A 42 23.99 -27.17 -18.60
CA ILE A 42 22.55 -27.43 -18.75
C ILE A 42 22.32 -28.70 -19.58
N THR A 43 23.01 -28.83 -20.71
CA THR A 43 22.90 -29.99 -21.61
C THR A 43 23.34 -31.27 -20.92
N GLN A 44 24.42 -31.20 -20.12
CA GLN A 44 24.91 -32.31 -19.32
C GLN A 44 23.90 -32.73 -18.25
N ASN A 45 23.38 -31.78 -17.46
CA ASN A 45 22.38 -32.08 -16.44
C ASN A 45 21.09 -32.64 -17.04
N PHE A 46 20.65 -32.14 -18.20
CA PHE A 46 19.47 -32.68 -18.89
C PHE A 46 19.70 -34.12 -19.38
N SER A 47 20.89 -34.40 -19.92
CA SER A 47 21.28 -35.77 -20.30
C SER A 47 21.31 -36.71 -19.09
N ASN A 48 21.79 -36.23 -17.94
CA ASN A 48 21.77 -36.98 -16.69
C ASN A 48 20.33 -37.27 -16.23
N ILE A 49 19.44 -36.27 -16.27
CA ILE A 49 18.02 -36.43 -15.95
C ILE A 49 17.38 -37.54 -16.80
N LEU A 50 17.58 -37.53 -18.12
CA LEU A 50 17.02 -38.55 -19.02
C LEU A 50 17.55 -39.97 -18.72
N ASN A 51 18.77 -40.08 -18.22
CA ASN A 51 19.36 -41.35 -17.80
C ASN A 51 18.80 -41.80 -16.44
N LEU A 52 18.67 -40.88 -15.48
CA LEU A 52 18.19 -41.14 -14.13
C LEU A 52 16.71 -41.53 -14.10
N MET A 53 15.87 -41.02 -15.01
CA MET A 53 14.46 -41.43 -15.10
C MET A 53 14.25 -42.93 -15.38
N LYS A 54 15.26 -43.64 -15.92
CA LYS A 54 15.08 -45.04 -16.31
C LYS A 54 15.28 -46.03 -15.17
N ASN A 55 16.12 -45.72 -14.16
CA ASN A 55 16.47 -46.57 -12.99
C ASN A 55 17.35 -45.83 -11.93
N GLY A 56 17.26 -44.50 -11.82
CA GLY A 56 18.20 -43.67 -11.06
C GLY A 56 17.74 -43.30 -9.64
N ASP A 57 18.65 -42.71 -8.85
CA ASP A 57 18.36 -42.19 -7.51
C ASP A 57 17.47 -40.92 -7.59
N PRO A 58 16.31 -40.89 -6.92
CA PRO A 58 15.38 -39.76 -6.92
C PRO A 58 15.97 -38.46 -6.36
N HIS A 59 16.87 -38.57 -5.38
CA HIS A 59 17.58 -37.41 -4.83
C HIS A 59 18.55 -36.83 -5.87
N GLU A 60 19.24 -37.69 -6.62
CA GLU A 60 20.13 -37.25 -7.69
C GLU A 60 19.34 -36.59 -8.82
N LEU A 61 18.15 -37.11 -9.13
CA LEU A 61 17.23 -36.50 -10.10
C LEU A 61 16.78 -35.10 -9.65
N LYS A 62 16.36 -34.94 -8.39
CA LYS A 62 16.02 -33.64 -7.77
C LYS A 62 17.18 -32.64 -7.87
N ASP A 63 18.39 -33.06 -7.52
CA ASP A 63 19.56 -32.18 -7.52
C ASP A 63 19.96 -31.76 -8.95
N ASN A 64 19.85 -32.66 -9.94
CA ASN A 64 20.06 -32.30 -11.34
C ASN A 64 18.98 -31.31 -11.84
N LEU A 65 17.71 -31.51 -11.48
CA LEU A 65 16.61 -30.59 -11.80
C LEU A 65 16.86 -29.19 -11.21
N LYS A 66 17.17 -29.11 -9.90
CA LYS A 66 17.51 -27.85 -9.25
C LYS A 66 18.79 -27.23 -9.81
N GLY A 67 19.76 -28.06 -10.21
CA GLY A 67 21.01 -27.67 -10.84
C GLY A 67 20.80 -26.91 -12.15
N ILE A 68 19.92 -27.39 -13.03
CA ILE A 68 19.55 -26.71 -14.28
C ILE A 68 19.02 -25.29 -14.01
N ILE A 69 18.19 -25.14 -12.99
CA ILE A 69 17.50 -23.88 -12.70
C ILE A 69 18.38 -22.88 -11.96
N ARG A 70 19.32 -23.34 -11.13
CA ARG A 70 20.32 -22.48 -10.48
C ARG A 70 21.24 -21.76 -11.48
N LEU A 71 21.36 -22.30 -12.70
CA LEU A 71 22.14 -21.71 -13.78
C LEU A 71 21.39 -20.57 -14.51
N ILE A 72 20.11 -20.33 -14.18
CA ILE A 72 19.33 -19.21 -14.72
C ILE A 72 19.63 -17.96 -13.88
N ASP A 73 20.51 -17.09 -14.38
CA ASP A 73 20.69 -15.74 -13.82
C ASP A 73 19.82 -14.72 -14.54
N LYS A 74 18.74 -14.29 -13.87
CA LYS A 74 17.80 -13.28 -14.38
C LYS A 74 18.43 -11.91 -14.65
N LYS A 75 19.62 -11.63 -14.12
CA LYS A 75 20.33 -10.37 -14.40
C LYS A 75 21.03 -10.38 -15.76
N ASN A 76 21.32 -11.56 -16.32
CA ASN A 76 21.96 -11.70 -17.63
C ASN A 76 20.92 -12.05 -18.70
N LYS A 77 20.41 -11.02 -19.39
CA LYS A 77 19.38 -11.18 -20.43
C LYS A 77 19.82 -12.09 -21.59
N LYS A 78 21.08 -12.00 -22.01
CA LYS A 78 21.63 -12.77 -23.14
C LYS A 78 21.69 -14.26 -22.78
N LEU A 79 22.20 -14.57 -21.58
CA LEU A 79 22.21 -15.92 -21.04
C LEU A 79 20.79 -16.50 -20.90
N CYS A 80 19.85 -15.73 -20.34
CA CYS A 80 18.45 -16.17 -20.23
C CYS A 80 17.86 -16.51 -21.61
N SER A 81 18.03 -15.66 -22.63
CA SER A 81 17.50 -15.95 -23.97
C SER A 81 18.06 -17.26 -24.56
N SER A 82 19.36 -17.52 -24.41
CA SER A 82 19.97 -18.75 -24.92
C SER A 82 19.52 -19.99 -24.16
N ILE A 83 19.31 -19.90 -22.83
CA ILE A 83 18.77 -21.00 -22.02
C ILE A 83 17.33 -21.32 -22.43
N LEU A 84 16.49 -20.31 -22.61
CA LEU A 84 15.09 -20.49 -22.99
C LEU A 84 14.95 -21.11 -24.38
N GLU A 85 15.86 -20.79 -25.31
CA GLU A 85 15.93 -21.43 -26.63
C GLU A 85 16.22 -22.93 -26.51
N VAL A 86 17.21 -23.32 -25.70
CA VAL A 86 17.53 -24.74 -25.44
C VAL A 86 16.34 -25.46 -24.79
N PHE A 87 15.69 -24.85 -23.80
CA PHE A 87 14.50 -25.43 -23.16
C PHE A 87 13.32 -25.61 -24.13
N SER A 88 13.15 -24.68 -25.08
CA SER A 88 12.15 -24.80 -26.14
C SER A 88 12.48 -25.98 -27.07
N GLN A 89 13.73 -26.12 -27.51
CA GLN A 89 14.17 -27.21 -28.39
C GLN A 89 13.95 -28.60 -27.78
N ILE A 90 14.13 -28.74 -26.46
CA ILE A 90 13.94 -30.01 -25.74
C ILE A 90 12.53 -30.16 -25.15
N ASN A 91 11.61 -29.22 -25.42
CA ASN A 91 10.27 -29.17 -24.82
C ASN A 91 10.28 -29.32 -23.29
N PHE A 92 11.22 -28.64 -22.60
CA PHE A 92 11.49 -28.84 -21.18
C PHE A 92 10.25 -28.65 -20.30
N GLY A 93 9.41 -27.66 -20.59
CA GLY A 93 8.18 -27.44 -19.84
C GLY A 93 7.18 -28.60 -19.95
N LYS A 94 7.03 -29.18 -21.16
CA LYS A 94 6.20 -30.38 -21.36
C LYS A 94 6.80 -31.60 -20.68
N PHE A 95 8.12 -31.77 -20.80
CA PHE A 95 8.85 -32.82 -20.10
C PHE A 95 8.61 -32.79 -18.58
N LEU A 96 8.64 -31.61 -17.95
CA LEU A 96 8.34 -31.46 -16.53
C LEU A 96 6.88 -31.86 -16.20
N CYS A 97 5.93 -31.56 -17.08
CA CYS A 97 4.53 -31.95 -16.91
C CYS A 97 4.34 -33.47 -17.02
N ASP A 98 4.95 -34.09 -18.03
CA ASP A 98 4.91 -35.54 -18.24
C ASP A 98 5.56 -36.26 -17.05
N LEU A 99 6.74 -35.80 -16.61
CA LEU A 99 7.43 -36.36 -15.44
C LEU A 99 6.60 -36.25 -14.16
N PHE A 100 5.88 -35.14 -13.98
CA PHE A 100 4.99 -34.98 -12.83
C PHE A 100 3.84 -36.00 -12.87
N ASN A 101 3.18 -36.14 -14.02
CA ASN A 101 2.04 -37.05 -14.19
C ASN A 101 2.42 -38.53 -14.03
N GLU A 102 3.60 -38.92 -14.52
CA GLU A 102 4.10 -40.31 -14.38
C GLU A 102 4.40 -40.67 -12.92
N ASN A 103 4.79 -39.71 -12.10
CA ASN A 103 5.16 -39.91 -10.69
C ASN A 103 4.07 -39.48 -9.69
N GLN A 104 2.84 -39.19 -10.15
CA GLN A 104 1.74 -38.74 -9.27
C GLN A 104 1.28 -39.79 -8.24
N TYR A 105 1.58 -41.07 -8.47
CA TYR A 105 1.06 -42.19 -7.66
C TYR A 105 2.13 -42.92 -6.83
N GLU A 106 3.41 -42.72 -7.12
CA GLU A 106 4.56 -43.24 -6.35
C GLU A 106 5.34 -42.04 -5.80
N PHE A 107 5.02 -41.63 -4.56
CA PHE A 107 5.47 -40.38 -3.93
C PHE A 107 6.98 -40.36 -3.64
N GLU A 108 7.81 -40.20 -4.65
CA GLU A 108 9.16 -39.70 -4.45
C GLU A 108 9.09 -38.18 -4.29
N VAL A 109 8.83 -37.77 -3.05
CA VAL A 109 8.72 -36.37 -2.55
C VAL A 109 9.78 -35.45 -3.19
N ASP A 110 11.00 -35.95 -3.29
CA ASP A 110 12.14 -35.23 -3.84
C ASP A 110 11.97 -34.80 -5.30
N ILE A 111 11.39 -35.66 -6.14
CA ILE A 111 11.17 -35.38 -7.56
C ILE A 111 10.07 -34.32 -7.70
N ILE A 112 8.96 -34.47 -6.98
CA ILE A 112 7.83 -33.54 -6.99
C ILE A 112 8.29 -32.14 -6.56
N GLU A 113 9.06 -32.05 -5.46
CA GLU A 113 9.64 -30.79 -5.00
C GLU A 113 10.57 -30.18 -6.04
N GLY A 114 11.41 -31.00 -6.69
CA GLY A 114 12.32 -30.57 -7.77
C GLY A 114 11.56 -29.97 -8.96
N ILE A 115 10.49 -30.64 -9.41
CA ILE A 115 9.66 -30.18 -10.54
C ILE A 115 8.95 -28.87 -10.20
N LEU A 116 8.29 -28.78 -9.04
CA LEU A 116 7.60 -27.56 -8.61
C LEU A 116 8.56 -26.37 -8.49
N PHE A 117 9.75 -26.59 -7.93
CA PHE A 117 10.79 -25.57 -7.87
C PHE A 117 11.22 -25.07 -9.26
N CYS A 118 11.40 -25.99 -10.22
CA CYS A 118 11.74 -25.62 -11.59
C CYS A 118 10.66 -24.76 -12.22
N ILE A 119 9.41 -25.18 -12.10
CA ILE A 119 8.26 -24.49 -12.67
C ILE A 119 8.08 -23.11 -12.03
N ALA A 120 8.21 -23.00 -10.71
CA ALA A 120 8.13 -21.73 -9.99
C ALA A 120 9.13 -20.67 -10.51
N LYS A 121 10.28 -21.10 -11.04
CA LYS A 121 11.31 -20.22 -11.62
C LYS A 121 11.06 -19.92 -13.09
N LEU A 122 10.57 -20.89 -13.87
CA LEU A 122 10.26 -20.71 -15.29
C LEU A 122 9.01 -19.85 -15.52
N ILE A 123 8.04 -19.87 -14.61
CA ILE A 123 6.80 -19.06 -14.71
C ILE A 123 7.07 -17.56 -14.74
N ASP A 124 8.24 -17.09 -14.33
CA ASP A 124 8.60 -15.67 -14.46
C ASP A 124 8.78 -15.21 -15.92
N PHE A 125 8.84 -16.14 -16.87
CA PHE A 125 8.89 -15.88 -18.31
C PHE A 125 7.49 -16.06 -18.92
N PRO A 126 6.90 -15.03 -19.57
CA PRO A 126 5.52 -15.06 -20.08
C PRO A 126 5.17 -16.25 -20.97
N GLU A 127 6.09 -16.67 -21.85
CA GLU A 127 5.91 -17.80 -22.77
C GLU A 127 5.76 -19.15 -22.05
N TYR A 128 6.29 -19.29 -20.84
CA TYR A 128 6.10 -20.48 -20.01
C TYR A 128 4.80 -20.43 -19.21
N GLN A 129 4.25 -19.25 -18.93
CA GLN A 129 2.97 -19.13 -18.24
C GLN A 129 1.84 -19.77 -19.05
N SER A 130 1.75 -19.45 -20.35
CA SER A 130 0.77 -20.06 -21.26
C SER A 130 0.98 -21.57 -21.38
N LEU A 131 2.23 -22.01 -21.54
CA LEU A 131 2.57 -23.42 -21.65
C LEU A 131 2.10 -24.22 -20.43
N PHE A 132 2.43 -23.78 -19.21
CA PHE A 132 2.05 -24.51 -17.99
C PHE A 132 0.54 -24.52 -17.77
N ILE A 133 -0.15 -23.44 -18.14
CA ILE A 133 -1.61 -23.37 -18.09
C ILE A 133 -2.25 -24.37 -19.08
N GLU A 134 -1.79 -24.40 -20.33
CA GLU A 134 -2.31 -25.29 -21.37
C GLU A 134 -2.10 -26.77 -21.02
N ASN A 135 -1.06 -27.08 -20.24
CA ASN A 135 -0.77 -28.43 -19.75
C ASN A 135 -1.43 -28.74 -18.38
N GLY A 136 -2.37 -27.91 -17.91
CA GLY A 136 -3.16 -28.18 -16.69
C GLY A 136 -2.39 -28.03 -15.38
N PHE A 137 -1.24 -27.36 -15.39
CA PHE A 137 -0.35 -27.30 -14.24
C PHE A 137 -0.92 -26.48 -13.07
N LEU A 138 -1.86 -25.57 -13.34
CA LEU A 138 -2.56 -24.83 -12.28
C LEU A 138 -3.35 -25.78 -11.37
N GLN A 139 -4.10 -26.71 -11.94
CA GLN A 139 -4.87 -27.71 -11.19
C GLN A 139 -3.96 -28.69 -10.46
N ILE A 140 -2.88 -29.11 -11.13
CA ILE A 140 -1.86 -29.97 -10.54
C ILE A 140 -1.24 -29.31 -9.31
N ALA A 141 -0.71 -28.09 -9.45
CA ALA A 141 -0.13 -27.35 -8.35
C ALA A 141 -1.15 -27.07 -7.24
N ALA A 142 -2.41 -26.75 -7.59
CA ALA A 142 -3.46 -26.55 -6.60
C ALA A 142 -3.74 -27.81 -5.74
N SER A 143 -3.62 -29.00 -6.32
CA SER A 143 -3.76 -30.26 -5.56
C SER A 143 -2.61 -30.54 -4.60
N CYS A 144 -1.45 -29.92 -4.81
CA CYS A 144 -0.27 -30.05 -3.97
C CYS A 144 -0.19 -29.01 -2.84
N ILE A 145 -1.11 -28.03 -2.79
CA ILE A 145 -1.09 -26.96 -1.78
C ILE A 145 -1.19 -27.53 -0.36
N THR A 146 -1.96 -28.60 -0.14
CA THR A 146 -2.17 -29.21 1.18
C THR A 146 -1.30 -30.45 1.41
N HIS A 147 -0.23 -30.61 0.62
CA HIS A 147 0.68 -31.74 0.76
C HIS A 147 1.39 -31.75 2.13
N GLU A 148 1.52 -32.92 2.75
CA GLU A 148 2.10 -33.09 4.11
C GLU A 148 3.54 -32.54 4.21
N GLU A 149 4.32 -32.72 3.14
CA GLU A 149 5.65 -32.14 3.00
C GLU A 149 5.61 -30.63 2.71
N SER A 150 6.04 -29.85 3.70
CA SER A 150 6.00 -28.38 3.66
C SER A 150 6.70 -27.76 2.45
N ASN A 151 7.76 -28.36 1.91
CA ASN A 151 8.46 -27.80 0.74
C ASN A 151 7.64 -27.94 -0.54
N ILE A 152 6.90 -29.04 -0.69
CA ILE A 152 6.00 -29.27 -1.84
C ILE A 152 4.83 -28.29 -1.77
N SER A 153 4.18 -28.20 -0.60
CA SER A 153 3.10 -27.23 -0.36
C SER A 153 3.53 -25.79 -0.68
N LEU A 154 4.73 -25.40 -0.24
CA LEU A 154 5.25 -24.05 -0.45
C LEU A 154 5.52 -23.73 -1.93
N GLU A 155 6.19 -24.63 -2.65
CA GLU A 155 6.46 -24.40 -4.07
C GLU A 155 5.18 -24.47 -4.92
N ALA A 156 4.22 -25.32 -4.53
CA ALA A 156 2.89 -25.35 -5.12
C ALA A 156 2.17 -24.00 -4.98
N LEU A 157 2.12 -23.45 -3.75
CA LEU A 157 1.57 -22.11 -3.50
C LEU A 157 2.29 -21.03 -4.32
N HIS A 158 3.61 -21.11 -4.44
CA HIS A 158 4.39 -20.16 -5.24
C HIS A 158 4.02 -20.21 -6.73
N VAL A 159 3.96 -21.41 -7.31
CA VAL A 159 3.51 -21.65 -8.69
C VAL A 159 2.12 -21.08 -8.91
N VAL A 160 1.18 -21.47 -8.04
CA VAL A 160 -0.21 -21.05 -8.10
C VAL A 160 -0.34 -19.53 -8.01
N SER A 161 0.41 -18.86 -7.12
CA SER A 161 0.35 -17.40 -6.95
C SER A 161 0.67 -16.62 -8.23
N LYS A 162 1.50 -17.19 -9.12
CA LYS A 162 1.88 -16.58 -10.39
C LYS A 162 0.93 -16.99 -11.52
N LEU A 163 0.57 -18.27 -11.59
CA LEU A 163 -0.34 -18.76 -12.63
C LEU A 163 -1.78 -18.27 -12.43
N MET A 164 -2.22 -18.03 -11.20
CA MET A 164 -3.57 -17.60 -10.88
C MET A 164 -3.91 -16.23 -11.50
N GLU A 165 -2.98 -15.27 -11.44
CA GLU A 165 -3.15 -13.96 -12.08
C GLU A 165 -3.35 -14.11 -13.60
N TYR A 166 -2.51 -14.92 -14.23
CA TYR A 166 -2.62 -15.21 -15.66
C TYR A 166 -3.95 -15.89 -15.99
N ALA A 167 -4.32 -16.91 -15.21
CA ALA A 167 -5.54 -17.70 -15.39
C ALA A 167 -6.79 -16.83 -15.35
N ILE A 168 -6.89 -15.94 -14.36
CA ILE A 168 -8.03 -15.04 -14.21
C ILE A 168 -8.09 -14.04 -15.36
N LYS A 169 -6.96 -13.41 -15.73
CA LYS A 169 -6.90 -12.43 -16.83
C LYS A 169 -7.35 -13.00 -18.18
N HIS A 170 -7.15 -14.31 -18.38
CA HIS A 170 -7.51 -15.01 -19.61
C HIS A 170 -8.79 -15.86 -19.47
N ASN A 171 -9.58 -15.67 -18.40
CA ASN A 171 -10.84 -16.38 -18.14
C ASN A 171 -10.73 -17.91 -18.15
N ILE A 172 -9.62 -18.45 -17.65
CA ILE A 172 -9.43 -19.89 -17.52
C ILE A 172 -10.23 -20.39 -16.32
N THR A 173 -11.03 -21.43 -16.56
CA THR A 173 -11.92 -22.02 -15.55
C THR A 173 -11.17 -23.00 -14.65
N PHE A 174 -11.43 -22.94 -13.34
CA PHE A 174 -10.92 -23.87 -12.33
C PHE A 174 -11.98 -24.03 -11.22
N ASP A 175 -11.83 -25.07 -10.40
CA ASP A 175 -12.70 -25.29 -9.25
C ASP A 175 -12.38 -24.27 -8.14
N ASN A 176 -13.22 -23.24 -8.09
CA ASN A 176 -13.10 -22.11 -7.19
C ASN A 176 -13.18 -22.50 -5.71
N GLU A 177 -14.06 -23.45 -5.38
CA GLU A 177 -14.35 -23.82 -3.98
C GLU A 177 -13.20 -24.68 -3.43
N PHE A 178 -12.81 -25.71 -4.18
CA PHE A 178 -11.65 -26.54 -3.86
C PHE A 178 -10.38 -25.69 -3.72
N PHE A 179 -10.22 -24.71 -4.63
CA PHE A 179 -9.07 -23.83 -4.62
C PHE A 179 -9.02 -22.91 -3.41
N ILE A 180 -10.11 -22.19 -3.11
CA ILE A 180 -10.16 -21.30 -1.93
C ILE A 180 -9.94 -22.10 -0.65
N TYR A 181 -10.57 -23.28 -0.54
CA TYR A 181 -10.41 -24.16 0.62
C TYR A 181 -8.92 -24.48 0.87
N ASN A 182 -8.23 -25.05 -0.12
CA ASN A 182 -6.83 -25.48 0.03
C ASN A 182 -5.89 -24.30 0.30
N VAL A 183 -6.11 -23.15 -0.35
CA VAL A 183 -5.32 -21.94 -0.12
C VAL A 183 -5.53 -21.41 1.29
N CYS A 184 -6.77 -21.44 1.79
CA CYS A 184 -7.07 -21.01 3.15
C CYS A 184 -6.48 -21.98 4.18
N ASP A 185 -6.56 -23.29 3.96
CA ASP A 185 -5.99 -24.32 4.84
C ASP A 185 -4.46 -24.19 4.94
N ALA A 186 -3.76 -24.12 3.80
CA ALA A 186 -2.30 -24.03 3.77
C ALA A 186 -1.75 -22.74 4.38
N MET A 187 -2.55 -21.66 4.44
CA MET A 187 -2.16 -20.37 5.03
C MET A 187 -1.62 -20.50 6.45
N PHE A 188 -2.08 -21.50 7.20
CA PHE A 188 -1.76 -21.71 8.61
C PHE A 188 -0.49 -22.55 8.84
N LEU A 189 0.14 -23.08 7.79
CA LEU A 189 1.29 -24.00 7.92
C LEU A 189 2.61 -23.30 8.27
N SER A 190 2.90 -22.14 7.67
CA SER A 190 4.06 -21.30 8.02
C SER A 190 3.97 -19.88 7.47
N ILE A 191 4.81 -18.96 7.94
CA ILE A 191 4.86 -17.55 7.47
C ILE A 191 5.02 -17.47 5.93
N LYS A 192 5.76 -18.38 5.30
CA LYS A 192 5.92 -18.35 3.84
C LYS A 192 4.65 -18.83 3.12
N HIS A 193 3.92 -19.83 3.65
CA HIS A 193 2.65 -20.26 3.10
C HIS A 193 1.60 -19.16 3.22
N GLU A 194 1.59 -18.48 4.36
CA GLU A 194 0.76 -17.30 4.62
C GLU A 194 0.93 -16.26 3.50
N LEU A 195 2.17 -15.85 3.22
CA LEU A 195 2.48 -14.84 2.20
C LEU A 195 2.00 -15.22 0.79
N TYR A 196 2.21 -16.47 0.37
CA TYR A 196 1.74 -16.92 -0.94
C TYR A 196 0.22 -17.07 -0.99
N SER A 197 -0.40 -17.59 0.06
CA SER A 197 -1.86 -17.73 0.17
C SER A 197 -2.55 -16.37 0.13
N ILE A 198 -2.00 -15.37 0.83
CA ILE A 198 -2.41 -13.97 0.74
C ILE A 198 -2.36 -13.50 -0.71
N ARG A 199 -1.21 -13.67 -1.37
CA ARG A 199 -1.01 -13.19 -2.75
C ARG A 199 -2.03 -13.81 -3.69
N ILE A 200 -2.30 -15.11 -3.54
CA ILE A 200 -3.31 -15.83 -4.32
C ILE A 200 -4.68 -15.21 -4.11
N LEU A 201 -5.16 -15.13 -2.86
CA LEU A 201 -6.50 -14.61 -2.56
C LEU A 201 -6.65 -13.15 -3.01
N MET A 202 -5.60 -12.34 -2.88
CA MET A 202 -5.58 -10.96 -3.35
C MET A 202 -5.63 -10.86 -4.88
N ASN A 203 -4.90 -11.70 -5.59
CA ASN A 203 -4.98 -11.78 -7.05
C ASN A 203 -6.38 -12.23 -7.49
N THR A 204 -6.98 -13.18 -6.78
CA THR A 204 -8.36 -13.61 -7.00
C THR A 204 -9.33 -12.46 -6.84
N ILE A 205 -9.24 -11.69 -5.75
CA ILE A 205 -10.13 -10.54 -5.52
C ILE A 205 -9.90 -9.43 -6.55
N HIS A 206 -8.63 -9.17 -6.91
CA HIS A 206 -8.28 -8.02 -7.74
C HIS A 206 -8.60 -8.23 -9.22
N TYR A 207 -8.40 -9.45 -9.73
CA TYR A 207 -8.54 -9.73 -11.16
C TYR A 207 -9.85 -10.44 -11.52
N SER A 208 -10.54 -11.07 -10.56
CA SER A 208 -11.75 -11.84 -10.86
C SER A 208 -12.98 -10.97 -10.86
N ASN A 209 -13.80 -11.10 -11.91
CA ASN A 209 -15.15 -10.53 -11.94
C ASN A 209 -16.19 -11.50 -11.34
N ASN A 210 -15.77 -12.65 -10.79
CA ASN A 210 -16.67 -13.63 -10.22
C ASN A 210 -17.03 -13.27 -8.78
N GLU A 211 -18.17 -12.60 -8.60
CA GLU A 211 -18.66 -12.22 -7.27
C GLU A 211 -18.86 -13.41 -6.33
N SER A 212 -19.28 -14.57 -6.86
CA SER A 212 -19.49 -15.78 -6.05
C SER A 212 -18.18 -16.26 -5.42
N LEU A 213 -17.11 -16.29 -6.22
CA LEU A 213 -15.75 -16.64 -5.76
C LEU A 213 -15.28 -15.67 -4.67
N ILE A 214 -15.47 -14.37 -4.86
CA ILE A 214 -15.06 -13.35 -3.87
C ILE A 214 -15.83 -13.50 -2.55
N ARG A 215 -17.13 -13.82 -2.62
CA ARG A 215 -17.99 -14.02 -1.44
C ARG A 215 -17.60 -15.26 -0.62
N GLN A 216 -16.94 -16.26 -1.22
CA GLN A 216 -16.51 -17.48 -0.54
C GLN A 216 -15.21 -17.31 0.28
N ILE A 217 -14.34 -16.37 -0.10
CA ILE A 217 -13.01 -16.20 0.53
C ILE A 217 -13.14 -15.89 2.03
N LEU A 218 -14.02 -14.97 2.40
CA LEU A 218 -14.13 -14.50 3.78
C LEU A 218 -14.74 -15.54 4.74
N PRO A 219 -15.85 -16.22 4.40
CA PRO A 219 -16.31 -17.38 5.15
C PRO A 219 -15.23 -18.44 5.34
N GLN A 220 -14.47 -18.76 4.29
CA GLN A 220 -13.44 -19.81 4.35
C GLN A 220 -12.28 -19.43 5.28
N ILE A 221 -11.76 -18.20 5.19
CA ILE A 221 -10.73 -17.71 6.11
C ILE A 221 -11.23 -17.80 7.56
N LYS A 222 -12.51 -17.44 7.81
CA LYS A 222 -13.10 -17.50 9.15
C LYS A 222 -13.27 -18.93 9.67
N GLU A 223 -13.68 -19.85 8.81
CA GLU A 223 -13.84 -21.26 9.15
C GLU A 223 -12.48 -21.89 9.49
N GLN A 224 -11.51 -21.74 8.61
CA GLN A 224 -10.15 -22.26 8.82
C GLN A 224 -9.48 -21.68 10.07
N TYR A 225 -9.70 -20.39 10.34
CA TYR A 225 -9.26 -19.77 11.58
C TYR A 225 -9.84 -20.41 12.84
N LYS A 226 -11.12 -20.81 12.81
CA LYS A 226 -11.76 -21.48 13.95
C LYS A 226 -11.19 -22.88 14.14
N GLU A 227 -10.99 -23.63 13.05
CA GLU A 227 -10.47 -25.00 13.08
C GLU A 227 -9.04 -25.05 13.64
N HIS A 228 -8.17 -24.13 13.21
CA HIS A 228 -6.78 -24.09 13.66
C HIS A 228 -6.64 -23.57 15.09
N LYS A 229 -7.55 -22.71 15.57
CA LYS A 229 -7.61 -22.28 16.99
C LYS A 229 -7.99 -23.39 17.96
N ILE A 230 -8.55 -24.50 17.51
CA ILE A 230 -8.93 -25.63 18.37
C ILE A 230 -7.72 -26.53 18.68
N HIS A 231 -6.61 -26.40 17.94
CA HIS A 231 -5.47 -27.30 18.05
C HIS A 231 -4.23 -26.74 18.77
N GLU A 232 -4.13 -25.43 19.00
CA GLU A 232 -3.01 -24.83 19.75
C GLU A 232 -3.49 -24.26 21.10
N ASN A 233 -3.28 -25.04 22.17
CA ASN A 233 -3.45 -24.59 23.55
C ASN A 233 -2.23 -23.83 24.10
N ASP A 234 -1.20 -23.52 23.30
CA ASP A 234 0.02 -22.87 23.82
C ASP A 234 0.67 -21.88 22.82
N ILE A 235 0.69 -20.59 23.24
CA ILE A 235 1.82 -19.64 23.12
C ILE A 235 2.03 -18.82 21.81
N PHE A 236 1.21 -18.89 20.76
CA PHE A 236 1.36 -18.00 19.56
C PHE A 236 0.24 -16.96 19.31
N GLU A 237 -0.47 -16.52 20.34
CA GLU A 237 -1.81 -15.91 20.18
C GLU A 237 -1.91 -14.45 19.66
N TYR A 238 -0.88 -13.60 19.64
CA TYR A 238 -1.09 -12.17 19.35
C TYR A 238 -0.67 -11.70 17.96
N ASP A 239 0.44 -12.19 17.42
CA ASP A 239 0.96 -11.74 16.13
C ASP A 239 0.23 -12.41 14.95
N TYR A 240 -0.27 -13.62 15.19
CA TYR A 240 -1.04 -14.41 14.24
C TYR A 240 -2.42 -13.81 13.94
N GLU A 241 -3.18 -13.46 14.99
CA GLU A 241 -4.50 -12.83 14.88
C GLU A 241 -4.44 -11.49 14.13
N LYS A 242 -3.38 -10.70 14.34
CA LYS A 242 -3.16 -9.43 13.63
C LYS A 242 -3.01 -9.60 12.13
N LYS A 243 -2.21 -10.55 11.69
CA LYS A 243 -1.97 -10.78 10.26
C LYS A 243 -3.22 -11.24 9.53
N ILE A 244 -3.98 -12.16 10.13
CA ILE A 244 -5.27 -12.60 9.58
C ILE A 244 -6.25 -11.42 9.51
N LEU A 245 -6.34 -10.60 10.56
CA LEU A 245 -7.19 -9.41 10.53
C LEU A 245 -6.76 -8.45 9.42
N LEU A 246 -5.46 -8.18 9.26
CA LEU A 246 -4.95 -7.34 8.18
C LEU A 246 -5.37 -7.87 6.81
N MET A 247 -5.33 -9.19 6.61
CA MET A 247 -5.80 -9.82 5.37
C MET A 247 -7.28 -9.63 5.17
N ILE A 248 -8.09 -9.94 6.19
CA ILE A 248 -9.54 -9.76 6.17
C ILE A 248 -9.87 -8.32 5.76
N PHE A 249 -9.25 -7.32 6.39
CA PHE A 249 -9.45 -5.91 6.05
C PHE A 249 -8.97 -5.53 4.65
N LYS A 250 -7.84 -6.05 4.19
CA LYS A 250 -7.37 -5.84 2.81
C LYS A 250 -8.35 -6.44 1.82
N SER A 251 -8.71 -7.71 1.98
CA SER A 251 -9.69 -8.41 1.16
C SER A 251 -10.99 -7.61 1.08
N PHE A 252 -11.49 -7.12 2.21
CA PHE A 252 -12.67 -6.25 2.24
C PHE A 252 -12.52 -4.96 1.46
N TYR A 253 -11.44 -4.22 1.70
CA TYR A 253 -11.18 -2.96 1.00
C TYR A 253 -11.20 -3.17 -0.52
N TYR A 254 -10.54 -4.23 -1.00
CA TYR A 254 -10.52 -4.52 -2.43
C TYR A 254 -11.87 -5.04 -2.92
N THR A 255 -12.55 -5.94 -2.20
CA THR A 255 -13.90 -6.41 -2.55
C THR A 255 -14.87 -5.24 -2.69
N LEU A 256 -14.87 -4.27 -1.77
CA LEU A 256 -15.75 -3.10 -1.86
C LEU A 256 -15.42 -2.20 -3.05
N LYS A 257 -14.14 -2.10 -3.43
CA LYS A 257 -13.73 -1.35 -4.63
C LYS A 257 -14.32 -1.94 -5.91
N PHE A 258 -14.58 -3.24 -5.95
CA PHE A 258 -15.10 -3.95 -7.13
C PHE A 258 -16.60 -4.25 -7.07
N ASN A 259 -17.14 -4.53 -5.89
CA ASN A 259 -18.54 -4.87 -5.67
C ASN A 259 -19.04 -4.31 -4.33
N TYR A 260 -19.63 -3.13 -4.42
CA TYR A 260 -20.16 -2.40 -3.27
C TYR A 260 -21.26 -3.15 -2.50
N ASN A 261 -22.02 -4.02 -3.16
CA ASN A 261 -23.13 -4.76 -2.55
C ASN A 261 -22.69 -5.71 -1.42
N SER A 262 -21.38 -5.97 -1.29
CA SER A 262 -20.79 -6.80 -0.23
C SER A 262 -20.68 -6.07 1.13
N ILE A 263 -21.17 -4.83 1.23
CA ILE A 263 -21.09 -3.99 2.43
C ILE A 263 -21.82 -4.58 3.66
N ILE A 264 -22.90 -5.34 3.45
CA ILE A 264 -23.67 -5.97 4.54
C ILE A 264 -22.82 -7.02 5.26
N ASP A 265 -22.11 -7.85 4.50
CA ASP A 265 -21.22 -8.88 5.05
C ASP A 265 -20.07 -8.23 5.83
N LEU A 266 -19.54 -7.12 5.31
CA LEU A 266 -18.52 -6.33 6.01
C LEU A 266 -19.02 -5.80 7.36
N GLN A 267 -20.24 -5.25 7.43
CA GLN A 267 -20.77 -4.71 8.70
C GLN A 267 -20.80 -5.78 9.79
N ASN A 268 -21.20 -7.01 9.45
CA ASN A 268 -21.21 -8.14 10.38
C ASN A 268 -19.79 -8.53 10.82
N VAL A 269 -18.81 -8.49 9.92
CA VAL A 269 -17.42 -8.83 10.25
C VAL A 269 -16.74 -7.75 11.08
N LEU A 270 -17.00 -6.47 10.78
CA LEU A 270 -16.54 -5.35 11.60
C LEU A 270 -17.12 -5.43 13.00
N SER A 271 -18.42 -5.68 13.14
CA SER A 271 -19.07 -5.84 14.45
C SER A 271 -18.46 -7.01 15.25
N ASP A 272 -18.20 -8.15 14.61
CA ASP A 272 -17.55 -9.30 15.26
C ASP A 272 -16.08 -9.01 15.61
N ALA A 273 -15.33 -8.33 14.73
CA ALA A 273 -13.96 -7.92 15.00
C ALA A 273 -13.91 -6.89 16.15
N PHE A 274 -14.78 -5.88 16.13
CA PHE A 274 -14.85 -4.80 17.12
C PHE A 274 -15.44 -5.22 18.47
N SER A 275 -16.22 -6.31 18.54
CA SER A 275 -16.72 -6.86 19.80
C SER A 275 -15.69 -7.73 20.54
N ARG A 276 -14.69 -8.26 19.84
CA ARG A 276 -13.66 -9.17 20.40
C ARG A 276 -12.39 -8.47 20.90
N VAL A 277 -12.38 -7.13 20.94
CA VAL A 277 -11.15 -6.33 20.82
C VAL A 277 -10.28 -6.28 22.08
N LYS A 278 -9.20 -7.07 22.06
CA LYS A 278 -7.94 -6.75 22.75
C LYS A 278 -6.97 -5.94 21.86
N PHE A 279 -7.22 -5.77 20.55
CA PHE A 279 -6.27 -5.16 19.59
C PHE A 279 -6.33 -3.63 19.48
N LEU A 280 -7.46 -2.99 19.80
CA LEU A 280 -7.57 -1.55 20.05
C LEU A 280 -7.28 -1.21 21.52
N SER A 281 -6.71 -2.14 22.28
CA SER A 281 -6.30 -1.83 23.65
C SER A 281 -5.18 -0.79 23.59
N PRO A 282 -5.31 0.35 24.28
CA PRO A 282 -4.29 1.41 24.31
C PRO A 282 -2.97 0.97 24.99
N THR A 283 -2.92 -0.27 25.50
CA THR A 283 -1.79 -0.81 26.25
C THR A 283 -0.72 -1.52 25.41
N LYS A 284 -0.93 -1.69 24.08
CA LYS A 284 0.06 -2.29 23.17
C LYS A 284 0.22 -1.40 21.94
N LYS A 285 1.44 -1.31 21.38
CA LYS A 285 1.69 -0.64 20.09
C LYS A 285 0.63 -1.09 19.07
N MET A 286 -0.20 -0.13 18.70
CA MET A 286 -1.28 -0.30 17.74
C MET A 286 -0.71 -0.78 16.40
N ASP A 287 -1.44 -1.70 15.75
CA ASP A 287 -1.02 -2.24 14.45
C ASP A 287 -1.36 -1.24 13.34
N GLN A 288 -0.41 -0.35 13.05
CA GLN A 288 -0.60 0.77 12.13
C GLN A 288 -1.13 0.32 10.74
N PRO A 289 -0.62 -0.76 10.11
CA PRO A 289 -1.18 -1.28 8.87
C PRO A 289 -2.67 -1.63 8.93
N ILE A 290 -3.12 -2.28 10.01
CA ILE A 290 -4.53 -2.69 10.19
C ILE A 290 -5.41 -1.47 10.33
N ILE A 291 -4.99 -0.51 11.15
CA ILE A 291 -5.76 0.72 11.40
C ILE A 291 -5.85 1.56 10.13
N ALA A 292 -4.74 1.68 9.39
CA ALA A 292 -4.72 2.39 8.11
C ALA A 292 -5.73 1.80 7.13
N ILE A 293 -5.75 0.47 6.94
CA ILE A 293 -6.67 -0.17 5.99
C ILE A 293 -8.12 -0.10 6.47
N LEU A 294 -8.37 -0.19 7.78
CA LEU A 294 -9.69 -0.04 8.37
C LEU A 294 -10.27 1.36 8.07
N PHE A 295 -9.55 2.43 8.44
CA PHE A 295 -10.03 3.79 8.24
C PHE A 295 -10.09 4.17 6.76
N LYS A 296 -9.17 3.65 5.93
CA LYS A 296 -9.26 3.79 4.48
C LYS A 296 -10.50 3.12 3.90
N THR A 297 -10.89 1.96 4.44
CA THR A 297 -12.12 1.26 4.05
C THR A 297 -13.35 2.06 4.46
N LEU A 298 -13.39 2.60 5.69
CA LEU A 298 -14.46 3.48 6.14
C LEU A 298 -14.58 4.73 5.26
N TYR A 299 -13.45 5.37 4.93
CA TYR A 299 -13.43 6.51 4.03
C TYR A 299 -13.95 6.16 2.63
N PHE A 300 -13.60 4.98 2.09
CA PHE A 300 -14.19 4.51 0.83
C PHE A 300 -15.71 4.37 0.94
N ILE A 301 -16.22 3.79 2.03
CA ILE A 301 -17.65 3.62 2.27
C ILE A 301 -18.37 4.96 2.38
N ILE A 302 -17.78 5.96 3.08
CA ILE A 302 -18.34 7.33 3.18
C ILE A 302 -18.67 7.89 1.79
N ASN A 303 -17.80 7.68 0.81
CA ASN A 303 -17.98 8.20 -0.54
C ASN A 303 -19.07 7.47 -1.37
N HIS A 304 -19.63 6.36 -0.87
CA HIS A 304 -20.57 5.52 -1.59
C HIS A 304 -21.91 5.29 -0.85
N ASP A 305 -21.87 5.12 0.48
CA ASP A 305 -23.03 4.99 1.38
C ASP A 305 -22.70 5.63 2.74
N PRO A 306 -22.97 6.94 2.89
CA PRO A 306 -22.78 7.67 4.14
C PRO A 306 -23.53 7.06 5.34
N GLU A 307 -24.71 6.46 5.13
CA GLU A 307 -25.49 5.90 6.23
C GLU A 307 -24.85 4.62 6.77
N ALA A 308 -24.38 3.74 5.90
CA ALA A 308 -23.65 2.55 6.29
C ALA A 308 -22.32 2.91 6.96
N ALA A 309 -21.60 3.91 6.42
CA ALA A 309 -20.38 4.41 7.04
C ALA A 309 -20.62 4.88 8.48
N LEU A 310 -21.67 5.69 8.71
CA LEU A 310 -21.97 6.21 10.04
C LEU A 310 -22.26 5.09 11.04
N LYS A 311 -23.07 4.08 10.64
CA LYS A 311 -23.35 2.90 11.48
C LYS A 311 -22.07 2.13 11.84
N MET A 312 -21.12 2.03 10.92
CA MET A 312 -19.84 1.36 11.17
C MET A 312 -18.91 2.18 12.06
N ILE A 313 -18.87 3.51 11.87
CA ILE A 313 -18.07 4.43 12.70
C ILE A 313 -18.56 4.40 14.16
N GLN A 314 -19.88 4.28 14.37
CA GLN A 314 -20.48 4.13 15.70
C GLN A 314 -20.08 2.85 16.45
N LEU A 315 -19.51 1.85 15.75
CA LEU A 315 -18.93 0.66 16.40
C LEU A 315 -17.58 0.96 17.07
N ILE A 316 -16.95 2.08 16.71
CA ILE A 316 -15.66 2.52 17.28
C ILE A 316 -15.95 3.41 18.48
N GLN A 317 -15.49 2.98 19.66
CA GLN A 317 -15.53 3.78 20.88
C GLN A 317 -14.82 5.13 20.68
N LEU A 318 -15.46 6.24 21.05
CA LEU A 318 -14.94 7.60 20.85
C LEU A 318 -13.54 7.78 21.44
N GLU A 319 -13.28 7.22 22.62
CA GLU A 319 -11.98 7.34 23.29
C GLU A 319 -10.84 6.70 22.49
N LYS A 320 -11.13 5.76 21.59
CA LYS A 320 -10.13 5.13 20.72
C LYS A 320 -9.58 6.07 19.66
N PHE A 321 -10.39 7.02 19.22
CA PHE A 321 -9.94 8.01 18.24
C PHE A 321 -8.77 8.85 18.77
N TYR A 322 -8.75 9.15 20.07
CA TYR A 322 -7.63 9.90 20.66
C TYR A 322 -6.31 9.16 20.47
N PHE A 323 -6.30 7.85 20.77
CA PHE A 323 -5.11 7.01 20.59
C PHE A 323 -4.72 6.85 19.11
N PHE A 324 -5.68 6.76 18.19
CA PHE A 324 -5.40 6.69 16.75
C PHE A 324 -4.86 7.99 16.16
N ILE A 325 -5.10 9.11 16.83
CA ILE A 325 -4.47 10.38 16.47
C ILE A 325 -3.07 10.38 17.10
N GLN A 326 -2.98 10.22 18.42
CA GLN A 326 -1.74 10.41 19.20
C GLN A 326 -0.60 9.42 18.87
N ASP A 327 -0.90 8.12 18.81
CA ASP A 327 0.12 7.06 18.85
C ASP A 327 0.39 6.42 17.47
N SER A 328 -0.04 7.09 16.41
CA SER A 328 -0.12 6.52 15.07
C SER A 328 0.77 7.23 14.05
N ASP A 329 1.16 6.49 13.03
CA ASP A 329 1.90 7.06 11.90
C ASP A 329 1.01 8.05 11.14
N PHE A 330 1.61 9.08 10.55
CA PHE A 330 0.90 10.14 9.84
C PHE A 330 -0.07 9.64 8.75
N VAL A 331 0.22 8.51 8.10
CA VAL A 331 -0.69 7.89 7.13
C VAL A 331 -1.99 7.42 7.79
N VAL A 332 -1.92 6.90 9.01
CA VAL A 332 -3.10 6.51 9.79
C VAL A 332 -3.87 7.75 10.22
N VAL A 333 -3.17 8.74 10.79
CA VAL A 333 -3.77 10.01 11.24
C VAL A 333 -4.58 10.66 10.12
N LEU A 334 -4.06 10.70 8.90
CA LEU A 334 -4.77 11.22 7.73
C LEU A 334 -6.16 10.58 7.54
N TRP A 335 -6.24 9.25 7.55
CA TRP A 335 -7.51 8.54 7.35
C TRP A 335 -8.45 8.70 8.54
N VAL A 336 -7.91 8.73 9.76
CA VAL A 336 -8.68 8.93 10.99
C VAL A 336 -9.34 10.31 10.97
N LEU A 337 -8.60 11.37 10.62
CA LEU A 337 -9.13 12.73 10.51
C LEU A 337 -10.25 12.80 9.49
N ASN A 338 -10.08 12.24 8.29
CA ASN A 338 -11.12 12.26 7.26
C ASN A 338 -12.42 11.57 7.72
N VAL A 339 -12.30 10.45 8.44
CA VAL A 339 -13.46 9.74 9.00
C VAL A 339 -14.10 10.52 10.15
N LEU A 340 -13.31 11.16 11.02
CA LEU A 340 -13.82 12.03 12.08
C LEU A 340 -14.50 13.27 11.53
N THR A 341 -13.96 13.92 10.48
CA THR A 341 -14.61 15.06 9.82
C THR A 341 -16.02 14.69 9.40
N PHE A 342 -16.17 13.54 8.75
CA PHE A 342 -17.47 13.02 8.35
C PHE A 342 -18.39 12.77 9.55
N ALA A 343 -17.87 12.15 10.61
CA ALA A 343 -18.64 11.83 11.82
C ALA A 343 -19.07 13.08 12.60
N VAL A 344 -18.26 14.15 12.61
CA VAL A 344 -18.61 15.44 13.23
C VAL A 344 -19.76 16.11 12.49
N VAL A 345 -19.78 16.03 11.15
CA VAL A 345 -20.82 16.67 10.33
C VAL A 345 -22.13 15.87 10.32
N ASN A 346 -22.04 14.53 10.25
CA ASN A 346 -23.20 13.67 9.98
C ASN A 346 -23.63 12.81 11.18
N GLY A 347 -22.80 12.73 12.22
CA GLY A 347 -23.03 11.88 13.38
C GLY A 347 -23.72 12.57 14.56
N PRO A 348 -23.90 11.83 15.67
CA PRO A 348 -24.38 12.39 16.92
C PRO A 348 -23.48 13.52 17.44
N LYS A 349 -24.06 14.44 18.22
CA LYS A 349 -23.34 15.57 18.84
C LYS A 349 -22.11 15.13 19.66
N GLU A 350 -22.15 13.92 20.22
CA GLU A 350 -21.06 13.34 21.00
C GLU A 350 -19.71 13.30 20.25
N TYR A 351 -19.72 13.14 18.92
CA TYR A 351 -18.50 13.24 18.11
C TYR A 351 -17.92 14.65 18.12
N TYR A 352 -18.77 15.67 17.99
CA TYR A 352 -18.34 17.06 18.10
C TYR A 352 -17.81 17.35 19.51
N ASP A 353 -18.57 16.99 20.55
CA ASP A 353 -18.20 17.21 21.95
C ASP A 353 -16.86 16.53 22.30
N PHE A 354 -16.60 15.35 21.73
CA PHE A 354 -15.30 14.69 21.81
C PHE A 354 -14.20 15.53 21.13
N CYS A 355 -14.40 15.95 19.89
CA CYS A 355 -13.38 16.62 19.08
C CYS A 355 -12.99 18.02 19.59
N ILE A 356 -13.89 18.72 20.28
CA ILE A 356 -13.58 20.01 20.92
C ILE A 356 -12.82 19.88 22.25
N ASN A 357 -12.53 18.65 22.69
CA ASN A 357 -11.71 18.42 23.87
C ASN A 357 -10.33 19.09 23.69
N LYS A 358 -9.92 19.86 24.71
CA LYS A 358 -8.66 20.60 24.71
C LYS A 358 -7.43 19.76 24.35
N GLU A 359 -7.36 18.52 24.82
CA GLU A 359 -6.22 17.64 24.54
C GLU A 359 -6.19 17.20 23.08
N ILE A 360 -7.35 17.02 22.43
CA ILE A 360 -7.44 16.70 21.01
C ILE A 360 -7.03 17.90 20.17
N VAL A 361 -7.62 19.06 20.43
CA VAL A 361 -7.32 20.28 19.67
C VAL A 361 -5.83 20.62 19.77
N LYS A 362 -5.22 20.51 20.96
CA LYS A 362 -3.77 20.71 21.13
C LYS A 362 -2.93 19.73 20.33
N LEU A 363 -3.31 18.45 20.34
CA LEU A 363 -2.63 17.42 19.57
C LEU A 363 -2.70 17.73 18.07
N LEU A 364 -3.86 18.17 17.58
CA LEU A 364 -4.04 18.57 16.19
C LEU A 364 -3.19 19.79 15.83
N LEU A 365 -3.18 20.82 16.68
CA LEU A 365 -2.34 22.00 16.48
C LEU A 365 -0.86 21.64 16.41
N SER A 366 -0.41 20.67 17.21
CA SER A 366 0.99 20.20 17.16
C SER A 366 1.37 19.60 15.80
N TYR A 367 0.44 19.01 15.06
CA TYR A 367 0.73 18.52 13.70
C TYR A 367 0.87 19.63 12.68
N LEU A 368 0.27 20.79 12.92
CA LEU A 368 0.41 21.93 12.02
C LEU A 368 1.83 22.50 12.11
N THR A 369 2.40 22.53 13.31
CA THR A 369 3.73 23.11 13.58
C THR A 369 4.87 22.09 13.52
N ASP A 370 4.58 20.80 13.59
CA ASP A 370 5.60 19.75 13.45
C ASP A 370 6.20 19.73 12.02
N GLU A 371 7.51 19.94 11.92
CA GLU A 371 8.26 19.87 10.66
C GLU A 371 8.25 18.45 10.05
N ALA A 372 8.12 17.41 10.87
CA ALA A 372 8.07 16.02 10.41
C ALA A 372 6.69 15.62 9.86
N ALA A 373 5.65 16.40 10.14
CA ALA A 373 4.29 16.09 9.69
C ALA A 373 4.15 16.33 8.16
N PRO A 374 3.72 15.31 7.38
CA PRO A 374 3.48 15.47 5.96
C PRO A 374 2.43 16.55 5.67
N PHE A 375 2.64 17.29 4.57
CA PHE A 375 1.74 18.36 4.15
C PHE A 375 0.27 17.93 4.03
N LEU A 376 0.01 16.71 3.54
CA LEU A 376 -1.34 16.15 3.46
C LEU A 376 -2.02 16.01 4.83
N VAL A 377 -1.27 15.66 5.88
CA VAL A 377 -1.82 15.61 7.25
C VAL A 377 -2.14 17.01 7.73
N LYS A 378 -1.26 17.98 7.48
CA LYS A 378 -1.48 19.39 7.81
C LYS A 378 -2.76 19.94 7.16
N HIS A 379 -2.93 19.70 5.86
CA HIS A 379 -4.15 20.08 5.13
C HIS A 379 -5.42 19.42 5.70
N SER A 380 -5.39 18.12 5.98
CA SER A 380 -6.53 17.43 6.61
C SER A 380 -6.84 17.95 8.01
N THR A 381 -5.82 18.31 8.80
CA THR A 381 -5.98 18.93 10.10
C THR A 381 -6.61 20.32 10.01
N LEU A 382 -6.17 21.17 9.08
CA LEU A 382 -6.81 22.48 8.82
C LEU A 382 -8.28 22.32 8.40
N THR A 383 -8.55 21.39 7.48
CA THR A 383 -9.93 21.09 7.07
C THR A 383 -10.78 20.66 8.25
N PHE A 384 -10.24 19.81 9.11
CA PHE A 384 -10.92 19.34 10.31
C PHE A 384 -11.21 20.48 11.30
N ILE A 385 -10.25 21.36 11.58
CA ILE A 385 -10.42 22.54 12.44
C ILE A 385 -11.49 23.48 11.85
N HIS A 386 -11.42 23.77 10.57
CA HIS A 386 -12.40 24.60 9.88
C HIS A 386 -13.83 24.05 10.05
N ILE A 387 -14.02 22.74 9.87
CA ILE A 387 -15.33 22.09 10.09
C ILE A 387 -15.80 22.21 11.55
N MET A 388 -14.90 22.07 12.52
CA MET A 388 -15.26 22.25 13.93
C MET A 388 -15.70 23.68 14.26
N LEU A 389 -15.13 24.69 13.59
CA LEU A 389 -15.49 26.10 13.76
C LEU A 389 -16.83 26.47 13.11
N GLN A 390 -17.31 25.69 12.15
CA GLN A 390 -18.62 25.89 11.52
C GLN A 390 -19.79 25.40 12.39
N ASN A 391 -19.51 24.70 13.50
CA ASN A 391 -20.55 24.23 14.41
C ASN A 391 -21.27 25.40 15.12
N PRO A 392 -22.56 25.27 15.50
CA PRO A 392 -23.28 26.32 16.23
C PRO A 392 -22.64 26.80 17.54
N ASP A 393 -21.79 25.99 18.19
CA ASP A 393 -21.12 26.33 19.45
C ASP A 393 -19.59 26.19 19.38
N PRO A 394 -18.89 27.03 18.59
CA PRO A 394 -17.47 26.89 18.34
C PRO A 394 -16.58 27.46 19.46
N GLN A 395 -17.18 27.96 20.56
CA GLN A 395 -16.49 28.76 21.58
C GLN A 395 -15.26 28.06 22.16
N SER A 396 -15.36 26.75 22.41
CA SER A 396 -14.27 25.95 22.98
C SER A 396 -13.08 25.84 22.04
N VAL A 397 -13.32 25.61 20.75
CA VAL A 397 -12.26 25.51 19.73
C VAL A 397 -11.63 26.88 19.52
N TYR A 398 -12.46 27.90 19.33
CA TYR A 398 -12.03 29.29 19.16
C TYR A 398 -11.10 29.77 20.29
N SER A 399 -11.49 29.51 21.54
CA SER A 399 -10.70 29.92 22.71
C SER A 399 -9.33 29.23 22.77
N LEU A 400 -9.21 28.04 22.18
CA LEU A 400 -7.95 27.32 22.10
C LEU A 400 -7.06 27.84 20.96
N LEU A 401 -7.65 28.14 19.80
CA LEU A 401 -6.91 28.70 18.66
C LEU A 401 -6.24 30.04 19.01
N ILE A 402 -6.95 30.92 19.72
CA ILE A 402 -6.37 32.20 20.18
C ILE A 402 -5.26 31.96 21.21
N ARG A 403 -5.47 31.07 22.17
CA ARG A 403 -4.50 30.89 23.26
C ARG A 403 -3.20 30.25 22.77
N ASP A 404 -3.27 29.42 21.75
CA ASP A 404 -2.16 28.61 21.28
C ASP A 404 -1.55 29.23 19.98
N ASP A 405 -1.67 30.57 19.82
CA ASP A 405 -1.06 31.41 18.77
C ASP A 405 -1.24 30.89 17.32
N PHE A 406 -2.40 30.28 17.03
CA PHE A 406 -2.67 29.61 15.76
C PHE A 406 -2.35 30.47 14.52
N ILE A 407 -2.70 31.76 14.55
CA ILE A 407 -2.53 32.67 13.41
C ILE A 407 -1.03 32.89 13.10
N VAL A 408 -0.18 32.94 14.11
CA VAL A 408 1.25 33.14 13.88
C VAL A 408 1.90 31.81 13.49
N GLU A 409 1.61 30.75 14.24
CA GLU A 409 2.22 29.44 14.07
C GLU A 409 1.84 28.74 12.76
N CYS A 410 0.64 29.03 12.23
CA CYS A 410 0.17 28.47 10.95
C CYS A 410 0.41 29.43 9.77
N SER A 411 1.10 30.54 9.97
CA SER A 411 1.34 31.53 8.92
C SER A 411 2.20 30.99 7.77
N ASP A 412 3.04 29.97 8.00
CA ASP A 412 3.84 29.32 6.96
C ASP A 412 3.00 28.69 5.84
N TYR A 413 1.71 28.40 6.08
CA TYR A 413 0.79 27.93 5.03
C TYR A 413 0.53 28.97 3.94
N LEU A 414 0.80 30.24 4.22
CA LEU A 414 0.72 31.31 3.25
C LEU A 414 1.77 31.12 2.14
N ASP A 415 2.95 30.60 2.48
CA ASP A 415 3.99 30.30 1.49
C ASP A 415 3.81 28.92 0.83
N ALA A 416 2.67 28.24 1.01
CA ALA A 416 2.41 26.94 0.41
C ALA A 416 1.95 27.04 -1.06
N ASP A 417 2.41 26.12 -1.91
CA ASP A 417 1.96 25.98 -3.31
C ASP A 417 0.54 25.36 -3.44
N ASP A 418 -0.25 25.30 -2.35
CA ASP A 418 -1.58 24.70 -2.30
C ASP A 418 -2.66 25.74 -1.95
N VAL A 419 -3.47 26.06 -2.96
CA VAL A 419 -4.55 27.03 -2.88
C VAL A 419 -5.63 26.63 -1.87
N ASP A 420 -5.95 25.33 -1.76
CA ASP A 420 -7.00 24.87 -0.86
C ASP A 420 -6.57 25.05 0.60
N VAL A 421 -5.28 24.87 0.90
CA VAL A 421 -4.70 25.14 2.21
C VAL A 421 -4.77 26.63 2.55
N ILE A 422 -4.36 27.51 1.64
CA ILE A 422 -4.41 28.97 1.85
C ILE A 422 -5.86 29.41 2.07
N ARG A 423 -6.80 28.94 1.24
CA ARG A 423 -8.23 29.21 1.40
C ARG A 423 -8.72 28.78 2.77
N LYS A 424 -8.44 27.55 3.20
CA LYS A 424 -8.88 27.04 4.51
C LYS A 424 -8.33 27.87 5.66
N TYR A 425 -7.08 28.32 5.54
CA TYR A 425 -6.46 29.20 6.51
C TYR A 425 -7.18 30.57 6.59
N PHE A 426 -7.49 31.19 5.44
CA PHE A 426 -8.28 32.42 5.39
C PHE A 426 -9.69 32.25 5.95
N GLU A 427 -10.38 31.15 5.62
CA GLU A 427 -11.72 30.85 6.14
C GLU A 427 -11.72 30.72 7.67
N ILE A 428 -10.70 30.06 8.24
CA ILE A 428 -10.54 29.96 9.70
C ILE A 428 -10.38 31.34 10.33
N ILE A 429 -9.51 32.20 9.78
CA ILE A 429 -9.30 33.56 10.28
C ILE A 429 -10.59 34.39 10.20
N ASP A 430 -11.31 34.33 9.06
CA ASP A 430 -12.57 35.07 8.90
C ASP A 430 -13.61 34.62 9.93
N ILE A 431 -13.74 33.31 10.19
CA ILE A 431 -14.63 32.80 11.24
C ILE A 431 -14.18 33.28 12.63
N MET A 432 -12.88 33.27 12.92
CA MET A 432 -12.33 33.78 14.18
C MET A 432 -12.65 35.27 14.36
N LEU A 433 -12.52 36.10 13.32
CA LEU A 433 -12.88 37.51 13.36
C LEU A 433 -14.38 37.72 13.58
N GLN A 434 -15.23 37.01 12.83
CA GLN A 434 -16.68 37.08 12.98
C GLN A 434 -17.14 36.66 14.39
N TYR A 435 -16.46 35.70 15.01
CA TYR A 435 -16.80 35.26 16.36
C TYR A 435 -16.26 36.22 17.44
N SER A 436 -15.06 36.78 17.24
CA SER A 436 -14.43 37.72 18.17
C SER A 436 -15.28 38.97 18.41
N THR A 437 -15.85 39.52 17.34
CA THR A 437 -16.71 40.71 17.39
C THR A 437 -17.98 40.50 18.23
N LYS A 438 -18.45 39.24 18.37
CA LYS A 438 -19.59 38.88 19.21
C LYS A 438 -19.21 38.71 20.68
N LEU A 439 -17.97 38.30 20.97
CA LEU A 439 -17.49 38.04 22.33
C LEU A 439 -16.99 39.30 23.03
N GLY A 440 -16.43 40.25 22.29
CA GLY A 440 -16.03 41.56 22.80
C GLY A 440 -14.74 42.08 22.21
N LYS A 441 -14.55 43.41 22.32
CA LYS A 441 -13.45 44.17 21.70
C LYS A 441 -12.06 43.57 21.97
N ASN A 442 -11.80 43.13 23.21
CA ASN A 442 -10.52 42.55 23.62
C ASN A 442 -10.12 41.29 22.81
N TYR A 443 -11.07 40.48 22.35
CA TYR A 443 -10.75 39.29 21.54
C TYR A 443 -10.43 39.66 20.09
N THR A 444 -11.17 40.61 19.53
CA THR A 444 -10.89 41.16 18.20
C THR A 444 -9.53 41.83 18.18
N GLU A 445 -9.20 42.56 19.25
CA GLU A 445 -7.89 43.19 19.47
C GLU A 445 -6.73 42.21 19.36
N ILE A 446 -6.82 41.06 20.03
CA ILE A 446 -5.75 40.04 20.00
C ILE A 446 -5.53 39.54 18.57
N ILE A 447 -6.59 39.14 17.88
CA ILE A 447 -6.50 38.61 16.50
C ILE A 447 -5.95 39.69 15.54
N VAL A 448 -6.45 40.92 15.63
CA VAL A 448 -6.00 42.02 14.77
C VAL A 448 -4.52 42.31 15.01
N SER A 449 -4.07 42.30 16.26
CA SER A 449 -2.65 42.44 16.60
C SER A 449 -1.80 41.29 16.03
N GLU A 450 -2.26 40.04 16.11
CA GLU A 450 -1.54 38.92 15.50
C GLU A 450 -1.42 39.04 13.97
N ILE A 451 -2.38 39.67 13.29
CA ILE A 451 -2.32 39.84 11.84
C ILE A 451 -1.48 41.06 11.44
N ILE A 452 -1.70 42.21 12.08
CA ILE A 452 -1.10 43.51 11.70
C ILE A 452 0.30 43.67 12.27
N ASP A 453 0.53 43.27 13.52
CA ASP A 453 1.81 43.51 14.21
C ASP A 453 2.84 42.41 13.93
N SER A 454 2.42 41.29 13.34
CA SER A 454 3.29 40.20 12.90
C SER A 454 3.54 40.23 11.39
N ASN A 455 4.34 39.28 10.88
CA ASN A 455 4.58 39.13 9.44
C ASN A 455 3.38 38.52 8.68
N VAL A 456 2.32 38.10 9.37
CA VAL A 456 1.14 37.45 8.76
C VAL A 456 0.48 38.38 7.74
N GLY A 457 0.15 39.62 8.12
CA GLY A 457 -0.50 40.57 7.21
C GLY A 457 0.35 40.88 5.97
N GLN A 458 1.67 40.91 6.10
CA GLN A 458 2.59 41.08 4.97
C GLN A 458 2.59 39.85 4.05
N ALA A 459 2.60 38.65 4.61
CA ALA A 459 2.50 37.40 3.85
C ALA A 459 1.17 37.29 3.11
N MET A 460 0.05 37.64 3.77
CA MET A 460 -1.27 37.71 3.14
C MET A 460 -1.29 38.70 1.98
N ASN A 461 -0.83 39.93 2.19
CA ASN A 461 -0.74 40.96 1.15
C ASN A 461 0.07 40.50 -0.07
N ARG A 462 1.22 39.86 0.17
CA ARG A 462 2.08 39.31 -0.88
C ARG A 462 1.35 38.26 -1.71
N ILE A 463 0.60 37.36 -1.12
CA ILE A 463 -0.13 36.32 -1.88
C ILE A 463 -1.29 36.93 -2.67
N ILE A 464 -2.05 37.83 -2.05
CA ILE A 464 -3.21 38.50 -2.65
C ILE A 464 -2.79 39.35 -3.86
N HIS A 465 -1.67 40.08 -3.76
CA HIS A 465 -1.29 41.09 -4.75
C HIS A 465 -0.14 40.68 -5.67
N GLU A 466 0.81 39.88 -5.19
CA GLU A 466 2.01 39.49 -5.96
C GLU A 466 1.86 38.12 -6.64
N SER A 467 0.86 37.31 -6.24
CA SER A 467 0.58 35.98 -6.81
C SER A 467 -0.87 35.77 -7.33
N PRO A 468 -1.49 36.70 -8.07
CA PRO A 468 -2.89 36.60 -8.48
C PRO A 468 -3.18 35.46 -9.49
N CYS A 469 -2.14 34.83 -10.07
CA CYS A 469 -2.30 33.65 -10.93
C CYS A 469 -2.53 32.36 -10.15
N ILE A 470 -2.34 32.37 -8.83
CA ILE A 470 -2.41 31.19 -7.96
C ILE A 470 -3.76 31.13 -7.25
N LEU A 471 -4.27 32.26 -6.74
CA LEU A 471 -5.56 32.29 -6.03
C LEU A 471 -6.76 32.58 -6.95
N PRO A 472 -7.84 31.80 -6.85
CA PRO A 472 -9.16 32.16 -7.37
C PRO A 472 -9.64 33.52 -6.85
N GLU A 473 -10.45 34.22 -7.64
CA GLU A 473 -10.97 35.56 -7.32
C GLU A 473 -11.68 35.62 -5.96
N GLU A 474 -12.44 34.58 -5.61
CA GLU A 474 -13.16 34.46 -4.34
C GLU A 474 -12.21 34.49 -3.12
N ASP A 475 -11.03 33.88 -3.24
CA ASP A 475 -10.04 33.81 -2.17
C ASP A 475 -9.26 35.12 -2.03
N VAL A 476 -9.00 35.79 -3.14
CA VAL A 476 -8.45 37.15 -3.17
C VAL A 476 -9.40 38.13 -2.47
N ILE A 477 -10.71 38.02 -2.75
CA ILE A 477 -11.74 38.83 -2.09
C ILE A 477 -11.78 38.54 -0.58
N LEU A 478 -11.74 37.26 -0.18
CA LEU A 478 -11.72 36.86 1.23
C LEU A 478 -10.49 37.41 1.96
N GLY A 479 -9.30 37.23 1.41
CA GLY A 479 -8.06 37.75 1.99
C GLY A 479 -8.06 39.27 2.11
N THR A 480 -8.52 39.98 1.07
CA THR A 480 -8.64 41.45 1.08
C THR A 480 -9.63 41.92 2.14
N LYS A 481 -10.77 41.24 2.28
CA LYS A 481 -11.78 41.53 3.31
C LYS A 481 -11.20 41.39 4.72
N ILE A 482 -10.41 40.35 4.97
CA ILE A 482 -9.77 40.13 6.28
C ILE A 482 -8.79 41.26 6.59
N LEU A 483 -7.89 41.59 5.66
CA LEU A 483 -6.90 42.65 5.87
C LEU A 483 -7.56 44.02 6.08
N HIS A 484 -8.52 44.36 5.23
CA HIS A 484 -9.26 45.62 5.34
C HIS A 484 -9.98 45.74 6.68
N PHE A 485 -10.64 44.67 7.16
CA PHE A 485 -11.25 44.66 8.49
C PHE A 485 -10.23 44.94 9.60
N CYS A 486 -9.05 44.32 9.52
CA CYS A 486 -8.00 44.48 10.54
C CYS A 486 -7.42 45.91 10.54
N GLU A 487 -7.20 46.49 9.36
CA GLU A 487 -6.74 47.87 9.20
C GLU A 487 -7.77 48.88 9.73
N GLU A 488 -9.04 48.77 9.31
CA GLU A 488 -10.11 49.65 9.80
C GLU A 488 -10.29 49.57 11.32
N PHE A 489 -10.19 48.36 11.88
CA PHE A 489 -10.29 48.17 13.32
C PHE A 489 -9.13 48.85 14.05
N ARG A 490 -7.88 48.70 13.56
CA ARG A 490 -6.70 49.36 14.14
C ARG A 490 -6.82 50.88 14.05
N GLU A 491 -7.21 51.42 12.91
CA GLU A 491 -7.42 52.86 12.73
C GLU A 491 -8.50 53.39 13.69
N ALA A 492 -9.61 52.66 13.86
CA ALA A 492 -10.65 53.04 14.80
C ALA A 492 -10.14 53.07 16.25
N GLN A 493 -9.27 52.15 16.64
CA GLN A 493 -8.66 52.15 17.97
C GLN A 493 -7.71 53.32 18.18
N GLU A 494 -6.87 53.63 17.20
CA GLU A 494 -5.93 54.76 17.28
C GLU A 494 -6.67 56.10 17.40
N ASN A 495 -7.88 56.20 16.82
CA ASN A 495 -8.74 57.39 16.90
C ASN A 495 -9.61 57.46 18.17
N GLU A 496 -9.73 56.38 18.95
CA GLU A 496 -10.46 56.33 20.23
C GLU A 496 -9.58 56.68 21.45
N ILE A 497 -8.26 56.82 21.25
CA ILE A 497 -7.25 57.26 22.23
C ILE A 497 -7.06 58.78 22.14
#